data_AF-A0A1F6ECU7-F1
#
_entry.id   AF-A0A1F6ECU7-F1
#
_cell.length_a   1.000
_cell.length_b   1.000
_cell.length_c   1.000
_cell.angle_alpha   90.00
_cell.angle_beta   90.00
_cell.angle_gamma   90.00
#
_symmetry.space_group_name_H-M   'P 1'
#
loop_
_entity.id
_entity.type
_entity.pdbx_description
1 polymer ?
#
loop_
_entity_poly.entity_id
_entity_poly.type
_entity_poly.pdbx_seq_one_letter_code
_entity_poly.pdbx_strand_id
1 'polypeptide(L)'
;MKPKSCALHTKNRTRGIATLELLIAMAIGVVFISGATIISFGAQTAGLDTALTNTGLYKMVSQVEDAIASTTADWSAVATPWRSDSFYSETNTLSDISPCIKHVASGNSWQSENYRGQGIGLRTLVANVAEAVALGGDCDPIPPGEWDDPASLVTTNISGQSDATDIDANGDFVYLVTNPNASNKKDFFIFEFDSVAVMLTQRGELDIDIDGAEGLLAVDVAGNYAYAASASTTAQFMVIDVSNPVNPILTAKWQLAGVDPFGSFPQGISVYYRNGRVYIGTRETAGPELHVFDVSDPNPANWAEIGGGLELTTSVYDIFVHGDYAYLATSDNQSELCIVNVSDLTDPLLFRDCEDVPGATNMKFNTSSDQNGGGIYVLGDRVYLGLSRGQFDAAPPHDFYVLNIADQANVTLFDSANLGISGNTDNEGIVVRGNIAFIALDNPTNGLQVWNVLDPFDIKLQSTCSALNFAENTTGIDMDSNFVFLSNGSNAEIRVIYDQSTTCPL
;
A
#
# COMPACT_ATOMS: atom_id res chain seq x y z
N MET A 1 -100.98 -61.24 -37.74
CA MET A 1 -100.61 -60.29 -36.66
C MET A 1 -99.13 -60.44 -36.35
N LYS A 2 -98.49 -59.30 -36.04
CA LYS A 2 -97.08 -58.99 -35.73
C LYS A 2 -96.15 -58.63 -36.93
N PRO A 3 -95.56 -57.42 -36.94
CA PRO A 3 -94.76 -56.88 -38.04
C PRO A 3 -93.24 -57.10 -37.80
N LYS A 4 -92.43 -56.99 -38.86
CA LYS A 4 -90.99 -56.75 -38.75
C LYS A 4 -90.59 -55.57 -39.64
N SER A 5 -90.06 -54.53 -39.01
CA SER A 5 -89.40 -53.41 -39.68
C SER A 5 -88.03 -53.85 -40.20
N CYS A 6 -87.62 -53.30 -41.34
CA CYS A 6 -86.24 -53.38 -41.81
C CYS A 6 -85.78 -51.95 -42.09
N ALA A 7 -84.86 -51.47 -41.26
CA ALA A 7 -84.25 -50.14 -41.38
C ALA A 7 -83.19 -50.13 -42.49
N LEU A 8 -83.18 -49.06 -43.29
CA LEU A 8 -82.10 -48.76 -44.23
C LEU A 8 -80.86 -48.30 -43.47
N HIS A 9 -79.73 -49.00 -43.66
CA HIS A 9 -78.41 -48.51 -43.29
C HIS A 9 -77.79 -47.73 -44.46
N THR A 10 -77.67 -46.41 -44.33
CA THR A 10 -76.87 -45.57 -45.21
C THR A 10 -75.40 -45.70 -44.84
N LYS A 11 -74.58 -46.13 -45.80
CA LYS A 11 -73.12 -46.30 -45.66
C LYS A 11 -72.45 -44.96 -46.00
N ASN A 12 -72.23 -44.09 -45.01
CA ASN A 12 -71.44 -42.87 -45.18
C ASN A 12 -69.96 -43.21 -45.34
N ARG A 13 -69.38 -42.79 -46.48
CA ARG A 13 -67.95 -42.92 -46.79
C ARG A 13 -67.12 -42.00 -45.89
N THR A 14 -66.37 -42.59 -44.96
CA THR A 14 -65.30 -41.96 -44.17
C THR A 14 -64.03 -41.76 -45.03
N ARG A 15 -64.05 -40.81 -45.98
CA ARG A 15 -62.86 -40.50 -46.82
C ARG A 15 -62.25 -39.11 -46.60
N GLY A 16 -62.73 -38.32 -45.65
CA GLY A 16 -62.16 -37.01 -45.30
C GLY A 16 -61.55 -36.89 -43.88
N ILE A 17 -61.88 -37.82 -42.97
CA ILE A 17 -61.45 -37.78 -41.56
C ILE A 17 -59.99 -38.23 -41.41
N ALA A 18 -59.58 -39.26 -42.16
CA ALA A 18 -58.21 -39.80 -42.10
C ALA A 18 -57.13 -38.78 -42.53
N THR A 19 -57.42 -37.91 -43.51
CA THR A 19 -56.48 -36.87 -43.95
C THR A 19 -56.35 -35.73 -42.95
N LEU A 20 -57.43 -35.36 -42.25
CA LEU A 20 -57.41 -34.33 -41.21
C LEU A 20 -56.67 -34.84 -39.97
N GLU A 21 -56.92 -36.08 -39.56
CA GLU A 21 -56.20 -36.75 -38.47
C GLU A 21 -54.70 -36.89 -38.79
N LEU A 22 -54.35 -37.20 -40.04
CA LEU A 22 -52.95 -37.26 -40.47
C LEU A 22 -52.28 -35.88 -40.43
N LEU A 23 -52.98 -34.81 -40.84
CA LEU A 23 -52.48 -33.43 -40.78
C LEU A 23 -52.31 -32.94 -39.34
N ILE A 24 -53.27 -33.26 -38.46
CA ILE A 24 -53.19 -32.93 -37.02
C ILE A 24 -52.05 -33.71 -36.37
N ALA A 25 -51.94 -35.02 -36.65
CA ALA A 25 -50.85 -35.86 -36.15
C ALA A 25 -49.48 -35.37 -36.65
N MET A 26 -49.38 -34.93 -37.91
CA MET A 26 -48.16 -34.35 -38.47
C MET A 26 -47.83 -33.00 -37.83
N ALA A 27 -48.81 -32.13 -37.61
CA ALA A 27 -48.62 -30.84 -36.94
C ALA A 27 -48.16 -31.03 -35.48
N ILE A 28 -48.80 -31.94 -34.74
CA ILE A 28 -48.40 -32.31 -33.39
C ILE A 28 -46.99 -32.94 -33.40
N GLY A 29 -46.72 -33.86 -34.32
CA GLY A 29 -45.40 -34.48 -34.49
C GLY A 29 -44.31 -33.46 -34.75
N VAL A 30 -44.55 -32.46 -35.60
CA VAL A 30 -43.59 -31.37 -35.85
C VAL A 30 -43.34 -30.55 -34.58
N VAL A 31 -44.37 -30.20 -33.82
CA VAL A 31 -44.21 -29.47 -32.55
C VAL A 31 -43.40 -30.29 -31.53
N PHE A 32 -43.70 -31.58 -31.39
CA PHE A 32 -42.95 -32.46 -30.49
C PHE A 32 -41.50 -32.67 -30.91
N ILE A 33 -41.23 -32.89 -32.20
CA ILE A 33 -39.86 -33.06 -32.72
C ILE A 33 -39.09 -31.75 -32.56
N SER A 34 -39.72 -30.60 -32.81
CA SER A 34 -39.11 -29.28 -32.62
C SER A 34 -38.77 -29.03 -31.14
N GLY A 35 -39.70 -29.33 -30.23
CA GLY A 35 -39.45 -29.21 -28.79
C GLY A 35 -38.37 -30.16 -28.28
N ALA A 36 -38.41 -31.43 -28.70
CA ALA A 36 -37.42 -32.44 -28.31
C ALA A 36 -36.02 -32.15 -28.86
N THR A 37 -35.92 -31.63 -30.08
CA THR A 37 -34.62 -31.22 -30.66
C THR A 37 -34.03 -30.03 -29.90
N ILE A 38 -34.82 -29.00 -29.60
CA ILE A 38 -34.37 -27.85 -28.79
C ILE A 38 -33.84 -28.31 -27.42
N ILE A 39 -34.58 -29.18 -26.73
CA ILE A 39 -34.16 -29.70 -25.41
C ILE A 39 -32.89 -30.55 -25.52
N SER A 40 -32.82 -31.43 -26.54
CA SER A 40 -31.65 -32.30 -26.73
C SER A 40 -30.39 -31.51 -27.05
N PHE A 41 -30.45 -30.54 -27.95
CA PHE A 41 -29.31 -29.68 -28.29
C PHE A 41 -28.95 -28.79 -27.10
N GLY A 42 -29.93 -28.19 -26.42
CA GLY A 42 -29.69 -27.40 -25.20
C GLY A 42 -28.99 -28.21 -24.09
N ALA A 43 -29.36 -29.48 -23.90
CA ALA A 43 -28.71 -30.35 -22.94
C ALA A 43 -27.26 -30.71 -23.33
N GLN A 44 -26.98 -30.88 -24.63
CA GLN A 44 -25.62 -31.11 -25.13
C GLN A 44 -24.74 -29.87 -24.93
N THR A 45 -25.25 -28.68 -25.27
CA THR A 45 -24.55 -27.40 -25.04
C THR A 45 -24.26 -27.21 -23.55
N ALA A 46 -25.22 -27.46 -22.66
CA ALA A 46 -25.01 -27.35 -21.22
C ALA A 46 -23.98 -28.36 -20.68
N GLY A 47 -23.97 -29.59 -21.22
CA GLY A 47 -22.97 -30.60 -20.89
C GLY A 47 -21.57 -30.21 -21.33
N LEU A 48 -21.43 -29.65 -22.54
CA LEU A 48 -20.17 -29.10 -23.05
C LEU A 48 -19.69 -27.92 -22.19
N ASP A 49 -20.56 -26.96 -21.88
CA ASP A 49 -20.25 -25.80 -21.04
C ASP A 49 -19.76 -26.24 -19.66
N THR A 50 -20.40 -27.24 -19.06
CA THR A 50 -19.99 -27.81 -17.76
C THR A 50 -18.60 -28.48 -17.85
N ALA A 51 -18.35 -29.26 -18.90
CA ALA A 51 -17.07 -29.94 -19.09
C ALA A 51 -15.91 -28.95 -19.33
N LEU A 52 -16.15 -27.91 -20.15
CA LEU A 52 -15.18 -26.85 -20.42
C LEU A 52 -14.92 -26.00 -19.18
N THR A 53 -15.94 -25.69 -18.39
CA THR A 53 -15.79 -24.95 -17.13
C THR A 53 -14.97 -25.75 -16.13
N ASN A 54 -15.28 -27.04 -15.93
CA ASN A 54 -14.55 -27.89 -14.99
C ASN A 54 -13.08 -28.08 -15.38
N THR A 55 -12.81 -28.29 -16.67
CA THR A 55 -11.45 -28.45 -17.19
C THR A 55 -10.67 -27.13 -17.08
N GLY A 56 -11.32 -26.01 -17.42
CA GLY A 56 -10.76 -24.66 -17.27
C GLY A 56 -10.41 -24.36 -15.82
N LEU A 57 -11.32 -24.66 -14.89
CA LEU A 57 -11.10 -24.50 -13.45
C LEU A 57 -9.92 -25.33 -12.95
N TYR A 58 -9.83 -26.62 -13.32
CA TYR A 58 -8.72 -27.48 -12.91
C TYR A 58 -7.36 -26.93 -13.34
N LYS A 59 -7.25 -26.46 -14.60
CA LYS A 59 -6.05 -25.82 -15.11
C LYS A 59 -5.70 -24.55 -14.34
N MET A 60 -6.67 -23.70 -14.05
CA MET A 60 -6.43 -22.47 -13.30
C MET A 60 -5.99 -22.71 -11.87
N VAL A 61 -6.56 -23.70 -11.19
CA VAL A 61 -6.11 -24.07 -9.84
C VAL A 61 -4.63 -24.44 -9.86
N SER A 62 -4.20 -25.28 -10.82
CA SER A 62 -2.79 -25.63 -10.99
C SER A 62 -1.91 -24.40 -11.28
N GLN A 63 -2.37 -23.46 -12.13
CA GLN A 63 -1.62 -22.24 -12.42
C GLN A 63 -1.48 -21.32 -11.20
N VAL A 64 -2.53 -21.20 -10.39
CA VAL A 64 -2.50 -20.44 -9.14
C VAL A 64 -1.54 -21.10 -8.15
N GLU A 65 -1.60 -22.42 -7.99
CA GLU A 65 -0.67 -23.17 -7.13
C GLU A 65 0.79 -22.97 -7.57
N ASP A 66 1.07 -23.04 -8.87
CA ASP A 66 2.41 -22.80 -9.41
C ASP A 66 2.87 -21.34 -9.19
N ALA A 67 1.97 -20.36 -9.39
CA ALA A 67 2.26 -18.95 -9.15
C ALA A 67 2.52 -18.66 -7.67
N ILE A 68 1.77 -19.28 -6.76
CA ILE A 68 2.03 -19.21 -5.32
C ILE A 68 3.41 -19.79 -5.01
N ALA A 69 3.71 -20.98 -5.55
CA ALA A 69 4.99 -21.65 -5.30
C ALA A 69 6.18 -20.84 -5.83
N SER A 70 6.08 -20.26 -7.04
CA SER A 70 7.14 -19.42 -7.60
C SER A 70 7.33 -18.13 -6.82
N THR A 71 6.23 -17.46 -6.45
CA THR A 71 6.27 -16.21 -5.67
C THR A 71 6.84 -16.44 -4.27
N THR A 72 6.53 -17.58 -3.66
CA THR A 72 7.10 -17.96 -2.35
C THR A 72 8.58 -18.30 -2.44
N ALA A 73 9.03 -18.84 -3.57
CA ALA A 73 10.44 -19.17 -3.80
C ALA A 73 11.29 -17.95 -4.17
N ASP A 74 10.72 -17.00 -4.91
CA ASP A 74 11.34 -15.75 -5.32
C ASP A 74 10.30 -14.63 -5.32
N TRP A 75 10.35 -13.78 -4.29
CA TRP A 75 9.40 -12.67 -4.12
C TRP A 75 9.52 -11.61 -5.22
N SER A 76 10.70 -11.49 -5.84
CA SER A 76 10.92 -10.54 -6.94
C SER A 76 10.56 -11.11 -8.31
N ALA A 77 10.10 -12.36 -8.37
CA ALA A 77 9.71 -12.98 -9.62
C ALA A 77 8.57 -12.23 -10.31
N VAL A 78 8.69 -12.06 -11.62
CA VAL A 78 7.63 -11.53 -12.49
C VAL A 78 6.73 -12.66 -12.96
N ALA A 79 5.44 -12.40 -13.12
CA ALA A 79 4.50 -13.38 -13.66
C ALA A 79 4.95 -13.86 -15.05
N THR A 80 5.27 -15.15 -15.18
CA THR A 80 5.48 -15.75 -16.49
C THR A 80 4.15 -16.01 -17.18
N PRO A 81 3.89 -15.51 -18.39
CA PRO A 81 2.64 -15.79 -19.10
C PRO A 81 2.53 -17.29 -19.41
N TRP A 82 1.43 -17.91 -18.99
CA TRP A 82 1.14 -19.30 -19.34
C TRP A 82 0.79 -19.42 -20.82
N ARG A 83 1.18 -20.53 -21.45
CA ARG A 83 0.90 -20.76 -22.86
C ARG A 83 -0.57 -21.14 -23.04
N SER A 84 -1.30 -20.29 -23.75
CA SER A 84 -2.60 -20.64 -24.31
C SER A 84 -2.52 -21.94 -25.11
N ASP A 85 -3.59 -22.73 -25.04
CA ASP A 85 -3.74 -23.92 -25.87
C ASP A 85 -4.80 -23.69 -26.96
N SER A 86 -5.16 -24.74 -27.69
CA SER A 86 -6.13 -24.63 -28.79
C SER A 86 -7.56 -24.30 -28.34
N PHE A 87 -7.86 -24.35 -27.03
CA PHE A 87 -9.19 -24.18 -26.47
C PHE A 87 -9.28 -23.01 -25.48
N TYR A 88 -8.23 -22.77 -24.70
CA TYR A 88 -8.18 -21.75 -23.64
C TYR A 88 -7.15 -20.66 -23.97
N SER A 89 -7.61 -19.42 -23.86
CA SER A 89 -6.74 -18.27 -23.69
C SER A 89 -6.54 -18.06 -22.19
N GLU A 90 -5.31 -18.30 -21.73
CA GLU A 90 -4.91 -18.28 -20.33
C GLU A 90 -4.20 -16.96 -20.01
N THR A 91 -4.46 -16.38 -18.83
CA THR A 91 -3.84 -15.16 -18.33
C THR A 91 -3.38 -15.38 -16.88
N ASN A 92 -2.25 -14.76 -16.50
CA ASN A 92 -1.79 -14.72 -15.12
C ASN A 92 -1.21 -13.35 -14.81
N THR A 93 -1.58 -12.79 -13.67
CA THR A 93 -1.10 -11.51 -13.17
C THR A 93 -0.62 -11.67 -11.74
N LEU A 94 0.58 -11.15 -11.50
CA LEU A 94 1.14 -10.94 -10.17
C LEU A 94 1.28 -9.43 -9.99
N SER A 95 0.69 -8.89 -8.93
CA SER A 95 0.78 -7.47 -8.62
C SER A 95 1.08 -7.29 -7.13
N ASP A 96 2.05 -6.42 -6.83
CA ASP A 96 2.37 -6.04 -5.46
C ASP A 96 1.20 -5.28 -4.82
N ILE A 97 0.98 -5.51 -3.53
CA ILE A 97 -0.04 -4.88 -2.72
C ILE A 97 0.62 -4.06 -1.64
N SER A 98 1.46 -4.71 -0.87
CA SER A 98 2.33 -4.13 0.14
C SER A 98 3.67 -4.85 0.04
N PRO A 99 4.73 -4.42 0.72
CA PRO A 99 6.04 -5.06 0.60
C PRO A 99 6.01 -6.57 0.89
N CYS A 100 5.03 -7.02 1.69
CA CYS A 100 4.84 -8.39 2.14
C CYS A 100 3.61 -9.09 1.54
N ILE A 101 2.74 -8.43 0.75
CA ILE A 101 1.56 -9.07 0.13
C ILE A 101 1.56 -8.85 -1.39
N LYS A 102 1.26 -9.92 -2.13
CA LYS A 102 0.99 -9.88 -3.58
C LYS A 102 -0.38 -10.47 -3.89
N HIS A 103 -0.99 -9.94 -4.93
CA HIS A 103 -2.19 -10.49 -5.54
C HIS A 103 -1.81 -11.38 -6.73
N VAL A 104 -2.33 -12.60 -6.73
CA VAL A 104 -2.21 -13.57 -7.82
C VAL A 104 -3.59 -13.76 -8.42
N ALA A 105 -3.71 -13.50 -9.72
CA ALA A 105 -4.92 -13.84 -10.46
C ALA A 105 -4.60 -14.65 -11.71
N SER A 106 -5.40 -15.69 -11.93
CA SER A 106 -5.41 -16.48 -13.15
C SER A 106 -6.78 -16.34 -13.82
N GLY A 107 -6.79 -16.37 -15.15
CA GLY A 107 -8.01 -16.36 -15.94
C GLY A 107 -7.90 -17.32 -17.11
N ASN A 108 -8.95 -18.12 -17.33
CA ASN A 108 -9.11 -18.92 -18.53
C ASN A 108 -10.35 -18.45 -19.27
N SER A 109 -10.22 -18.17 -20.56
CA SER A 109 -11.34 -17.85 -21.45
C SER A 109 -11.36 -18.77 -22.66
N TRP A 110 -12.56 -19.09 -23.14
CA TRP A 110 -12.77 -20.00 -24.27
C TRP A 110 -14.01 -19.60 -25.07
N GLN A 111 -14.15 -20.15 -26.27
CA GLN A 111 -15.36 -20.03 -27.06
C GLN A 111 -16.12 -21.36 -27.07
N SER A 112 -17.39 -21.30 -26.70
CA SER A 112 -18.35 -22.39 -26.79
C SER A 112 -19.19 -22.29 -28.07
N GLU A 113 -20.21 -23.13 -28.23
CA GLU A 113 -21.08 -23.12 -29.41
C GLU A 113 -21.63 -21.72 -29.74
N ASN A 114 -21.81 -21.44 -31.04
CA ASN A 114 -22.26 -20.16 -31.57
C ASN A 114 -21.35 -18.97 -31.20
N TYR A 115 -20.05 -19.19 -31.03
CA TYR A 115 -19.07 -18.16 -30.69
C TYR A 115 -19.35 -17.45 -29.36
N ARG A 116 -20.05 -18.14 -28.44
CA ARG A 116 -20.27 -17.64 -27.09
C ARG A 116 -18.95 -17.68 -26.32
N GLY A 117 -18.37 -16.50 -26.08
CA GLY A 117 -17.24 -16.33 -25.17
C GLY A 117 -17.65 -16.63 -23.73
N GLN A 118 -16.86 -17.46 -23.07
CA GLN A 118 -17.00 -17.78 -21.65
C GLN A 118 -15.63 -17.64 -20.98
N GLY A 119 -15.62 -17.45 -19.68
CA GLY A 119 -14.39 -17.40 -18.92
C GLY A 119 -14.63 -17.63 -17.44
N ILE A 120 -13.56 -18.01 -16.77
CA ILE A 120 -13.48 -18.16 -15.32
C ILE A 120 -12.22 -17.46 -14.82
N GLY A 121 -12.33 -16.85 -13.65
CA GLY A 121 -11.27 -16.11 -12.96
C GLY A 121 -11.06 -16.69 -11.56
N LEU A 122 -9.81 -16.89 -11.15
CA LEU A 122 -9.42 -17.18 -9.78
C LEU A 122 -8.46 -16.09 -9.32
N ARG A 123 -8.67 -15.62 -8.10
CA ARG A 123 -7.81 -14.65 -7.44
C ARG A 123 -7.49 -15.12 -6.03
N THR A 124 -6.27 -14.85 -5.59
CA THR A 124 -5.80 -15.13 -4.24
C THR A 124 -4.75 -14.12 -3.83
N LEU A 125 -4.49 -14.05 -2.53
CA LEU A 125 -3.37 -13.32 -1.96
C LEU A 125 -2.26 -14.30 -1.59
N VAL A 126 -1.02 -13.84 -1.71
CA VAL A 126 0.18 -14.51 -1.21
C VAL A 126 0.87 -13.55 -0.26
N ALA A 127 1.20 -14.01 0.94
CA ALA A 127 1.88 -13.22 1.95
C ALA A 127 3.28 -13.76 2.20
N ASN A 128 4.27 -12.86 2.31
CA ASN A 128 5.62 -13.13 2.76
C ASN A 128 5.69 -12.92 4.27
N VAL A 129 5.55 -14.00 5.03
CA VAL A 129 5.58 -13.96 6.50
C VAL A 129 6.94 -13.45 7.01
N ALA A 130 8.03 -13.77 6.34
CA ALA A 130 9.36 -13.30 6.75
C ALA A 130 9.47 -11.77 6.62
N GLU A 131 8.95 -11.21 5.52
CA GLU A 131 8.92 -9.76 5.34
C GLU A 131 7.93 -9.08 6.31
N ALA A 132 6.76 -9.67 6.55
CA ALA A 132 5.80 -9.15 7.53
C ALA A 132 6.42 -9.06 8.94
N VAL A 133 7.21 -10.06 9.34
CA VAL A 133 7.95 -10.03 10.61
C VAL A 133 9.11 -9.02 10.57
N ALA A 134 9.77 -8.88 9.42
CA ALA A 134 10.82 -7.89 9.23
C ALA A 134 10.29 -6.45 9.38
N LEU A 135 9.08 -6.18 8.93
CA LEU A 135 8.43 -4.86 9.03
C LEU A 135 7.77 -4.61 10.40
N GLY A 136 7.93 -5.49 11.39
CA GLY A 136 7.44 -5.21 12.74
C GLY A 136 5.93 -5.32 12.96
N GLY A 137 5.14 -5.44 11.89
CA GLY A 137 3.68 -5.52 11.92
C GLY A 137 3.03 -4.92 10.67
N ASP A 138 3.76 -4.08 9.94
CA ASP A 138 3.21 -3.18 8.91
C ASP A 138 3.03 -3.89 7.58
N CYS A 139 2.01 -4.75 7.53
CA CYS A 139 1.79 -5.68 6.44
C CYS A 139 0.31 -5.81 6.08
N ASP A 140 -0.24 -4.74 5.49
CA ASP A 140 -1.66 -4.69 5.17
C ASP A 140 -2.01 -5.09 3.74
N PRO A 141 -3.23 -5.62 3.50
CA PRO A 141 -3.74 -5.89 2.17
C PRO A 141 -4.15 -4.61 1.42
N ILE A 142 -4.65 -4.76 0.18
CA ILE A 142 -5.23 -3.63 -0.57
C ILE A 142 -6.47 -3.19 0.20
N PRO A 143 -6.63 -1.89 0.47
CA PRO A 143 -7.86 -1.44 1.07
C PRO A 143 -9.05 -1.66 0.14
N PRO A 144 -10.25 -1.90 0.67
CA PRO A 144 -11.45 -2.13 -0.13
C PRO A 144 -11.83 -0.88 -0.91
N GLY A 145 -12.52 -1.08 -2.02
CA GLY A 145 -13.01 0.02 -2.85
C GLY A 145 -11.97 0.55 -3.81
N GLU A 146 -12.34 1.61 -4.53
CA GLU A 146 -11.46 2.31 -5.47
C GLU A 146 -10.90 3.60 -4.86
N TRP A 147 -11.23 3.90 -3.58
CA TRP A 147 -10.88 5.16 -2.91
C TRP A 147 -11.32 6.39 -3.69
N ASP A 148 -12.50 6.31 -4.28
CA ASP A 148 -13.16 7.41 -4.98
C ASP A 148 -14.03 8.27 -4.05
N ASP A 149 -14.39 7.80 -2.85
CA ASP A 149 -15.13 8.60 -1.87
C ASP A 149 -14.47 8.56 -0.48
N PRO A 150 -13.20 9.01 -0.35
CA PRO A 150 -12.54 9.04 0.95
C PRO A 150 -13.13 10.13 1.85
N ALA A 151 -13.30 9.81 3.14
CA ALA A 151 -13.83 10.74 4.13
C ALA A 151 -13.18 10.59 5.50
N SER A 152 -13.24 11.67 6.30
CA SER A 152 -12.83 11.62 7.70
C SER A 152 -13.84 10.81 8.51
N LEU A 153 -13.36 9.74 9.13
CA LEU A 153 -14.15 8.81 9.93
C LEU A 153 -14.27 9.27 11.38
N VAL A 154 -13.14 9.51 12.04
CA VAL A 154 -13.05 9.97 13.43
C VAL A 154 -11.80 10.81 13.61
N THR A 155 -11.86 11.78 14.54
CA THR A 155 -10.71 12.56 14.98
C THR A 155 -10.65 12.59 16.50
N THR A 156 -9.47 12.79 17.05
CA THR A 156 -9.28 13.09 18.47
C THR A 156 -8.31 14.25 18.64
N ASN A 157 -8.33 14.88 19.82
CA ASN A 157 -7.34 15.89 20.17
C ASN A 157 -6.57 15.47 21.41
N ILE A 158 -5.29 15.86 21.48
CA ILE A 158 -4.47 15.69 22.68
C ILE A 158 -4.60 16.89 23.64
N SER A 159 -5.70 17.64 23.57
CA SER A 159 -6.10 18.61 24.59
C SER A 159 -5.08 19.72 24.90
N GLY A 160 -4.39 20.24 23.88
CA GLY A 160 -3.45 21.36 24.00
C GLY A 160 -2.06 20.97 24.53
N GLN A 161 -1.75 19.68 24.52
CA GLN A 161 -0.43 19.16 24.90
C GLN A 161 0.64 19.61 23.90
N SER A 162 0.47 19.47 22.59
CA SER A 162 1.36 20.08 21.58
C SER A 162 0.78 19.88 20.17
N ASP A 163 1.49 20.34 19.15
CA ASP A 163 1.28 19.92 17.78
C ASP A 163 1.90 18.52 17.58
N ALA A 164 1.18 17.62 16.91
CA ALA A 164 1.73 16.33 16.52
C ALA A 164 2.78 16.52 15.43
N THR A 165 3.83 15.71 15.49
CA THR A 165 4.94 15.75 14.51
C THR A 165 4.96 14.53 13.62
N ASP A 166 4.44 13.39 14.06
CA ASP A 166 4.39 12.15 13.29
C ASP A 166 3.45 11.12 13.94
N ILE A 167 3.08 10.09 13.19
CA ILE A 167 2.14 9.03 13.57
C ILE A 167 2.56 7.68 13.00
N ASP A 168 2.37 6.64 13.78
CA ASP A 168 2.51 5.25 13.35
C ASP A 168 1.29 4.44 13.84
N ALA A 169 0.80 3.52 13.02
CA ALA A 169 -0.35 2.69 13.29
C ALA A 169 0.00 1.22 13.05
N ASN A 170 -0.05 0.42 14.13
CA ASN A 170 0.29 -0.99 14.06
C ASN A 170 -0.79 -1.81 14.77
N GLY A 171 -1.58 -2.55 13.97
CA GLY A 171 -2.78 -3.23 14.44
C GLY A 171 -3.83 -2.25 14.98
N ASP A 172 -4.40 -2.55 16.15
CA ASP A 172 -5.44 -1.71 16.74
C ASP A 172 -4.88 -0.47 17.48
N PHE A 173 -3.57 -0.23 17.46
CA PHE A 173 -2.92 0.87 18.16
C PHE A 173 -2.38 1.94 17.22
N VAL A 174 -2.49 3.19 17.68
CA VAL A 174 -1.98 4.38 17.01
C VAL A 174 -1.06 5.11 17.97
N TYR A 175 0.16 5.35 17.53
CA TYR A 175 1.25 5.97 18.26
C TYR A 175 1.47 7.37 17.70
N LEU A 176 1.38 8.37 18.57
CA LEU A 176 1.48 9.77 18.17
C LEU A 176 2.65 10.41 18.91
N VAL A 177 3.53 11.08 18.17
CA VAL A 177 4.62 11.86 18.73
C VAL A 177 4.40 13.36 18.57
N THR A 178 5.00 14.13 19.46
CA THR A 178 4.91 15.58 19.46
C THR A 178 6.23 16.22 19.89
N ASN A 179 6.40 17.49 19.52
CA ASN A 179 7.55 18.31 19.94
C ASN A 179 7.11 19.51 20.80
N PRO A 180 6.78 19.29 22.09
CA PRO A 180 6.32 20.37 22.94
C PRO A 180 7.46 21.30 23.34
N ASN A 181 7.30 22.57 23.01
CA ASN A 181 8.16 23.65 23.52
C ASN A 181 7.91 23.99 25.02
N ALA A 182 7.52 23.02 25.86
CA ALA A 182 7.43 23.17 27.32
C ALA A 182 7.59 21.85 28.09
N SER A 183 8.34 21.87 29.18
CA SER A 183 8.77 20.73 30.00
C SER A 183 7.68 20.06 30.87
N ASN A 184 6.41 20.25 30.55
CA ASN A 184 5.29 19.64 31.30
C ASN A 184 4.20 19.10 30.39
N LYS A 185 4.49 19.06 29.09
CA LYS A 185 3.64 18.55 28.04
C LYS A 185 4.15 17.16 27.67
N LYS A 186 3.25 16.29 27.23
CA LYS A 186 3.58 14.92 26.85
C LYS A 186 4.09 14.89 25.41
N ASP A 187 5.10 14.05 25.17
CA ASP A 187 5.76 13.91 23.87
C ASP A 187 5.24 12.72 23.08
N PHE A 188 4.72 11.71 23.77
CA PHE A 188 4.31 10.44 23.18
C PHE A 188 2.95 9.99 23.72
N PHE A 189 2.08 9.54 22.83
CA PHE A 189 0.73 9.08 23.16
C PHE A 189 0.44 7.75 22.47
N ILE A 190 -0.35 6.91 23.14
CA ILE A 190 -0.87 5.66 22.57
C ILE A 190 -2.39 5.72 22.59
N PHE A 191 -3.00 5.51 21.43
CA PHE A 191 -4.44 5.36 21.26
C PHE A 191 -4.78 3.94 20.79
N GLU A 192 -5.93 3.43 21.21
CA GLU A 192 -6.55 2.24 20.64
C GLU A 192 -7.67 2.68 19.70
N PHE A 193 -7.65 2.19 18.46
CA PHE A 193 -8.66 2.45 17.45
C PHE A 193 -9.64 1.28 17.35
N ASP A 194 -10.89 1.51 17.73
CA ASP A 194 -11.98 0.55 17.52
C ASP A 194 -12.73 0.92 16.23
N SER A 195 -12.45 0.18 15.15
CA SER A 195 -13.09 0.39 13.84
C SER A 195 -14.59 0.09 13.83
N VAL A 196 -15.10 -0.73 14.76
CA VAL A 196 -16.52 -1.08 14.86
C VAL A 196 -17.28 -0.01 15.64
N ALA A 197 -16.71 0.46 16.74
CA ALA A 197 -17.27 1.56 17.53
C ALA A 197 -17.00 2.94 16.91
N VAL A 198 -16.06 3.02 15.96
CA VAL A 198 -15.57 4.25 15.32
C VAL A 198 -15.07 5.23 16.39
N MET A 199 -14.09 4.79 17.18
CA MET A 199 -13.62 5.54 18.35
C MET A 199 -12.12 5.38 18.56
N LEU A 200 -11.45 6.49 18.90
CA LEU A 200 -10.09 6.52 19.40
C LEU A 200 -10.10 6.67 20.92
N THR A 201 -9.48 5.73 21.63
CA THR A 201 -9.37 5.76 23.09
C THR A 201 -7.92 5.95 23.50
N GLN A 202 -7.59 7.05 24.17
CA GLN A 202 -6.24 7.23 24.72
C GLN A 202 -5.97 6.15 25.78
N ARG A 203 -4.89 5.40 25.59
CA ARG A 203 -4.46 4.32 26.49
C ARG A 203 -3.35 4.76 27.41
N GLY A 204 -2.34 5.43 26.85
CA GLY A 204 -1.14 5.83 27.56
C GLY A 204 -0.56 7.13 27.01
N GLU A 205 0.30 7.74 27.82
CA GLU A 205 1.08 8.92 27.46
C GLU A 205 2.43 8.86 28.18
N LEU A 206 3.45 9.45 27.58
CA LEU A 206 4.78 9.56 28.14
C LEU A 206 5.31 10.98 27.92
N ASP A 207 5.96 11.47 28.96
CA ASP A 207 6.77 12.68 28.97
C ASP A 207 8.22 12.20 29.02
N ILE A 208 8.98 12.45 27.96
CA ILE A 208 10.35 11.98 27.88
C ILE A 208 11.32 12.90 28.63
N ASP A 209 10.90 14.13 29.02
CA ASP A 209 11.69 15.24 29.62
C ASP A 209 13.17 14.93 29.86
N ILE A 210 13.96 15.06 28.78
CA ILE A 210 15.42 15.02 28.81
C ILE A 210 15.90 16.46 28.76
N ASP A 211 16.43 16.95 29.89
CA ASP A 211 17.23 18.18 30.00
C ASP A 211 16.62 19.48 29.43
N GLY A 212 15.31 19.50 29.16
CA GLY A 212 14.49 20.68 28.87
C GLY A 212 13.81 20.68 27.50
N ALA A 213 12.49 20.50 27.47
CA ALA A 213 11.58 20.85 26.36
C ALA A 213 12.02 20.43 24.94
N GLU A 214 12.68 19.28 24.81
CA GLU A 214 12.99 18.63 23.53
C GLU A 214 12.01 17.46 23.37
N GLY A 215 11.22 17.44 22.29
CA GLY A 215 10.29 16.35 22.03
C GLY A 215 10.74 15.40 20.93
N LEU A 216 9.77 14.71 20.37
CA LEU A 216 9.95 13.70 19.33
C LEU A 216 9.53 14.27 17.97
N LEU A 217 10.16 13.81 16.90
CA LEU A 217 9.95 14.31 15.54
C LEU A 217 9.41 13.23 14.60
N ALA A 218 9.83 11.97 14.76
CA ALA A 218 9.33 10.84 13.98
C ALA A 218 9.20 9.59 14.85
N VAL A 219 8.32 8.66 14.49
CA VAL A 219 8.09 7.40 15.21
C VAL A 219 7.84 6.24 14.25
N ASP A 220 8.36 5.07 14.60
CA ASP A 220 8.05 3.79 13.94
C ASP A 220 7.95 2.70 15.03
N VAL A 221 6.91 1.86 14.98
CA VAL A 221 6.66 0.84 16.00
C VAL A 221 6.77 -0.58 15.46
N ALA A 222 7.66 -1.35 16.07
CA ALA A 222 7.77 -2.78 15.80
C ALA A 222 7.75 -3.62 17.08
N GLY A 223 6.79 -4.55 17.13
CA GLY A 223 6.61 -5.45 18.25
C GLY A 223 6.30 -4.73 19.56
N ASN A 224 7.24 -4.72 20.50
CA ASN A 224 7.04 -4.15 21.84
C ASN A 224 7.65 -2.76 22.01
N TYR A 225 8.23 -2.18 20.97
CA TYR A 225 9.00 -0.95 21.07
C TYR A 225 8.58 0.05 20.01
N ALA A 226 8.43 1.31 20.45
CA ALA A 226 8.39 2.46 19.58
C ALA A 226 9.78 3.07 19.50
N TYR A 227 10.27 3.26 18.28
CA TYR A 227 11.55 3.87 17.96
C TYR A 227 11.29 5.29 17.53
N ALA A 228 11.96 6.26 18.14
CA ALA A 228 11.65 7.66 17.89
C ALA A 228 12.91 8.47 17.59
N ALA A 229 12.83 9.27 16.53
CA ALA A 229 13.78 10.34 16.28
C ALA A 229 13.38 11.56 17.14
N SER A 230 14.36 12.23 17.74
CA SER A 230 14.13 13.31 18.68
C SER A 230 14.76 14.63 18.24
N ALA A 231 14.07 15.72 18.61
CA ALA A 231 14.56 17.08 18.53
C ALA A 231 15.77 17.36 19.46
N SER A 232 16.20 16.36 20.25
CA SER A 232 17.34 16.47 21.14
C SER A 232 18.68 16.56 20.42
N THR A 233 19.54 17.43 20.92
CA THR A 233 20.93 17.55 20.43
C THR A 233 21.89 16.50 21.02
N THR A 234 21.46 15.76 22.05
CA THR A 234 22.30 14.74 22.74
C THR A 234 21.60 13.40 22.92
N ALA A 235 20.34 13.29 22.49
CA ALA A 235 19.54 12.08 22.58
C ALA A 235 18.66 11.93 21.32
N GLN A 236 19.27 12.05 20.14
CA GLN A 236 18.58 12.06 18.84
C GLN A 236 17.77 10.79 18.57
N PHE A 237 18.15 9.66 19.15
CA PHE A 237 17.42 8.40 19.03
C PHE A 237 16.95 7.92 20.39
N MET A 238 15.65 7.61 20.50
CA MET A 238 15.01 7.12 21.72
C MET A 238 14.21 5.85 21.46
N VAL A 239 14.10 5.01 22.48
CA VAL A 239 13.29 3.78 22.43
C VAL A 239 12.37 3.71 23.62
N ILE A 240 11.09 3.51 23.34
CA ILE A 240 10.00 3.45 24.29
C ILE A 240 9.44 2.04 24.28
N ASP A 241 9.42 1.38 25.44
CA ASP A 241 8.71 0.11 25.62
C ASP A 241 7.21 0.40 25.68
N VAL A 242 6.48 -0.19 24.73
CA VAL A 242 5.02 -0.07 24.56
C VAL A 242 4.29 -1.40 24.81
N SER A 243 4.98 -2.41 25.35
CA SER A 243 4.39 -3.72 25.69
C SER A 243 3.19 -3.62 26.65
N ASN A 244 3.16 -2.56 27.46
CA ASN A 244 1.98 -2.14 28.19
C ASN A 244 1.48 -0.78 27.65
N PRO A 245 0.43 -0.75 26.81
CA PRO A 245 -0.02 0.48 26.16
C PRO A 245 -0.60 1.51 27.14
N VAL A 246 -0.86 1.13 28.39
CA VAL A 246 -1.36 2.05 29.44
C VAL A 246 -0.22 2.71 30.21
N ASN A 247 1.00 2.15 30.14
CA ASN A 247 2.16 2.67 30.85
C ASN A 247 3.42 2.46 29.99
N PRO A 248 3.59 3.25 28.91
CA PRO A 248 4.81 3.26 28.12
C PRO A 248 6.02 3.73 28.95
N ILE A 249 7.21 3.21 28.65
CA ILE A 249 8.44 3.49 29.42
C ILE A 249 9.61 3.78 28.48
N LEU A 250 10.26 4.94 28.64
CA LEU A 250 11.53 5.23 27.97
C LEU A 250 12.60 4.23 28.45
N THR A 251 13.09 3.39 27.53
CA THR A 251 14.02 2.30 27.82
C THR A 251 15.44 2.65 27.44
N ALA A 252 15.63 3.38 26.34
CA ALA A 252 16.96 3.76 25.86
C ALA A 252 16.93 5.15 25.21
N LYS A 253 18.09 5.81 25.24
CA LYS A 253 18.38 7.04 24.51
C LYS A 253 19.84 7.04 24.07
N TRP A 254 20.11 7.52 22.87
CA TRP A 254 21.45 7.57 22.32
C TRP A 254 21.77 8.93 21.70
N GLN A 255 22.98 9.38 22.00
CA GLN A 255 23.68 10.33 21.15
C GLN A 255 24.23 9.57 19.96
N LEU A 256 23.93 10.04 18.74
CA LEU A 256 24.43 9.44 17.51
C LEU A 256 25.96 9.59 17.39
N ALA A 257 26.64 8.54 16.97
CA ALA A 257 28.10 8.55 16.89
C ALA A 257 28.60 9.56 15.84
N GLY A 258 29.52 10.45 16.23
CA GLY A 258 30.11 11.41 15.30
C GLY A 258 29.29 12.66 15.04
N VAL A 259 28.05 12.76 15.54
CA VAL A 259 27.23 13.97 15.48
C VAL A 259 27.64 14.94 16.59
N ASP A 260 28.04 16.16 16.22
CA ASP A 260 28.36 17.23 17.18
C ASP A 260 27.07 17.82 17.80
N PRO A 261 26.84 17.70 19.13
CA PRO A 261 25.69 18.31 19.79
C PRO A 261 25.60 19.84 19.67
N PHE A 262 26.71 20.49 19.33
CA PHE A 262 26.79 21.93 19.12
C PHE A 262 26.78 22.32 17.64
N GLY A 263 26.57 21.35 16.74
CA GLY A 263 26.35 21.57 15.31
C GLY A 263 25.10 22.39 15.03
N SER A 264 24.92 22.80 13.77
CA SER A 264 23.80 23.67 13.38
C SER A 264 22.44 22.99 13.56
N PHE A 265 22.32 21.72 13.18
CA PHE A 265 21.07 20.95 13.21
C PHE A 265 21.28 19.48 13.60
N PRO A 266 21.75 19.17 14.82
CA PRO A 266 22.14 17.82 15.20
C PRO A 266 20.95 16.93 15.61
N GLN A 267 19.72 17.32 15.29
CA GLN A 267 18.51 16.59 15.67
C GLN A 267 18.28 15.37 14.75
N GLY A 268 17.73 14.30 15.32
CA GLY A 268 17.15 13.21 14.53
C GLY A 268 15.78 13.63 14.01
N ILE A 269 15.49 13.39 12.73
CA ILE A 269 14.24 13.85 12.09
C ILE A 269 13.44 12.75 11.40
N SER A 270 14.04 11.60 11.13
CA SER A 270 13.36 10.46 10.49
C SER A 270 13.80 9.15 11.14
N VAL A 271 12.91 8.17 11.15
CA VAL A 271 13.15 6.83 11.69
C VAL A 271 12.48 5.79 10.81
N TYR A 272 13.13 4.62 10.67
CA TYR A 272 12.51 3.45 10.03
C TYR A 272 13.02 2.18 10.69
N TYR A 273 12.15 1.21 10.94
CA TYR A 273 12.47 -0.10 11.46
C TYR A 273 12.39 -1.15 10.35
N ARG A 274 13.40 -2.02 10.28
CA ARG A 274 13.30 -3.27 9.54
C ARG A 274 14.24 -4.34 10.05
N ASN A 275 13.69 -5.54 10.27
CA ASN A 275 14.40 -6.79 10.54
C ASN A 275 15.39 -6.68 11.70
N GLY A 276 14.95 -6.10 12.82
CA GLY A 276 15.79 -5.87 13.99
C GLY A 276 16.84 -4.79 13.79
N ARG A 277 16.66 -3.89 12.82
CA ARG A 277 17.48 -2.71 12.64
C ARG A 277 16.61 -1.46 12.63
N VAL A 278 17.14 -0.38 13.21
CA VAL A 278 16.50 0.94 13.19
C VAL A 278 17.43 1.90 12.48
N TYR A 279 16.89 2.63 11.52
CA TYR A 279 17.57 3.64 10.73
C TYR A 279 17.14 5.00 11.26
N ILE A 280 18.10 5.89 11.50
CA ILE A 280 17.83 7.25 11.98
C ILE A 280 18.48 8.23 10.99
N GLY A 281 17.68 9.16 10.49
CA GLY A 281 18.14 10.26 9.66
C GLY A 281 18.22 11.56 10.46
N THR A 282 19.20 12.39 10.16
CA THR A 282 19.32 13.74 10.72
C THR A 282 19.15 14.81 9.65
N ARG A 283 19.04 16.07 10.10
CA ARG A 283 19.34 17.21 9.23
C ARG A 283 20.85 17.23 8.92
N GLU A 284 21.21 17.92 7.84
CA GLU A 284 22.62 18.21 7.52
C GLU A 284 23.30 18.83 8.74
N THR A 285 24.35 18.16 9.22
CA THR A 285 25.01 18.50 10.47
C THR A 285 26.52 18.28 10.35
N ALA A 286 27.26 18.67 11.38
CA ALA A 286 28.66 18.29 11.47
C ALA A 286 28.76 16.83 11.93
N GLY A 287 28.86 15.90 10.98
CA GLY A 287 28.95 14.47 11.23
C GLY A 287 28.14 13.66 10.22
N PRO A 288 28.01 12.34 10.42
CA PRO A 288 27.12 11.49 9.64
C PRO A 288 25.64 11.87 9.78
N GLU A 289 24.84 11.64 8.73
CA GLU A 289 23.40 11.91 8.70
C GLU A 289 22.52 10.67 8.66
N LEU A 290 23.05 9.51 8.27
CA LEU A 290 22.35 8.23 8.34
C LEU A 290 23.02 7.32 9.37
N HIS A 291 22.24 6.87 10.35
CA HIS A 291 22.68 5.98 11.42
C HIS A 291 21.87 4.70 11.43
N VAL A 292 22.49 3.60 11.84
CA VAL A 292 21.81 2.30 11.96
C VAL A 292 22.11 1.66 13.30
N PHE A 293 21.07 1.18 13.97
CA PHE A 293 21.14 0.45 15.24
C PHE A 293 20.72 -1.00 15.05
N ASP A 294 21.47 -1.92 15.66
CA ASP A 294 21.04 -3.30 15.83
C ASP A 294 20.17 -3.40 17.09
N VAL A 295 18.89 -3.71 16.89
CA VAL A 295 17.89 -3.94 17.95
C VAL A 295 17.35 -5.37 17.91
N SER A 296 18.05 -6.29 17.23
CA SER A 296 17.62 -7.67 17.02
C SER A 296 17.72 -8.55 18.29
N ASP A 297 18.57 -8.15 19.25
CA ASP A 297 18.66 -8.83 20.54
C ASP A 297 17.41 -8.53 21.38
N PRO A 298 16.73 -9.54 21.97
CA PRO A 298 15.56 -9.29 22.81
C PRO A 298 15.87 -8.52 24.11
N ASN A 299 17.14 -8.38 24.49
CA ASN A 299 17.59 -7.60 25.64
C ASN A 299 18.10 -6.21 25.18
N PRO A 300 17.38 -5.12 25.52
CA PRO A 300 17.76 -3.76 25.16
C PRO A 300 19.16 -3.31 25.56
N ALA A 301 19.75 -3.93 26.59
CA ALA A 301 21.10 -3.61 27.04
C ALA A 301 22.21 -4.02 26.05
N ASN A 302 21.89 -4.85 25.05
CA ASN A 302 22.82 -5.29 24.02
C ASN A 302 22.70 -4.50 22.71
N TRP A 303 21.69 -3.62 22.60
CA TRP A 303 21.49 -2.80 21.42
C TRP A 303 22.62 -1.79 21.24
N ALA A 304 23.00 -1.56 19.99
CA ALA A 304 24.13 -0.70 19.67
C ALA A 304 24.01 -0.12 18.26
N GLU A 305 24.63 1.04 18.06
CA GLU A 305 24.88 1.58 16.73
C GLU A 305 25.89 0.70 15.99
N ILE A 306 25.66 0.48 14.70
CA ILE A 306 26.49 -0.33 13.80
C ILE A 306 26.87 0.50 12.57
N GLY A 307 28.09 0.28 12.05
CA GLY A 307 28.62 1.02 10.90
C GLY A 307 29.18 2.42 11.22
N GLY A 308 28.84 3.01 12.37
CA GLY A 308 29.43 4.28 12.84
C GLY A 308 28.90 5.54 12.13
N GLY A 309 27.72 5.43 11.53
CA GLY A 309 27.09 6.49 10.74
C GLY A 309 27.64 6.61 9.33
N LEU A 310 26.83 7.17 8.44
CA LEU A 310 27.19 7.52 7.07
C LEU A 310 26.99 9.01 6.83
N GLU A 311 28.06 9.70 6.44
CA GLU A 311 28.07 11.10 6.05
C GLU A 311 27.58 11.23 4.60
N LEU A 312 26.48 11.96 4.43
CA LEU A 312 25.79 12.21 3.16
C LEU A 312 25.85 13.70 2.79
N THR A 313 26.21 14.58 3.74
CA THR A 313 26.27 16.04 3.55
C THR A 313 24.94 16.66 3.11
N THR A 314 23.84 16.02 3.51
CA THR A 314 22.47 16.42 3.19
C THR A 314 21.51 15.95 4.29
N SER A 315 20.36 16.59 4.43
CA SER A 315 19.31 16.16 5.35
C SER A 315 18.59 14.92 4.83
N VAL A 316 18.19 14.02 5.74
CA VAL A 316 17.42 12.80 5.43
C VAL A 316 16.01 12.94 6.00
N TYR A 317 15.06 13.36 5.16
CA TYR A 317 13.69 13.69 5.59
C TYR A 317 12.80 12.47 5.77
N ASP A 318 12.99 11.42 4.97
CA ASP A 318 12.22 10.18 5.07
C ASP A 318 13.08 8.99 4.62
N ILE A 319 12.80 7.83 5.18
CA ILE A 319 13.57 6.59 5.01
C ILE A 319 12.60 5.45 4.76
N PHE A 320 12.86 4.69 3.70
CA PHE A 320 12.21 3.40 3.49
C PHE A 320 13.25 2.32 3.26
N VAL A 321 13.15 1.17 3.91
CA VAL A 321 14.12 0.07 3.74
C VAL A 321 13.44 -1.16 3.16
N HIS A 322 13.94 -1.66 2.04
CA HIS A 322 13.44 -2.85 1.39
C HIS A 322 14.59 -3.74 0.92
N GLY A 323 14.56 -5.02 1.32
CA GLY A 323 15.65 -5.96 1.03
C GLY A 323 16.97 -5.49 1.64
N ASP A 324 17.96 -5.27 0.78
CA ASP A 324 19.32 -4.88 1.12
C ASP A 324 19.59 -3.37 0.97
N TYR A 325 18.56 -2.56 0.71
CA TYR A 325 18.70 -1.15 0.39
C TYR A 325 17.82 -0.26 1.26
N ALA A 326 18.39 0.87 1.69
CA ALA A 326 17.68 2.00 2.26
C ALA A 326 17.50 3.08 1.18
N TYR A 327 16.30 3.62 1.08
CA TYR A 327 15.90 4.65 0.13
C TYR A 327 15.59 5.90 0.94
N LEU A 328 16.26 7.00 0.61
CA LEU A 328 16.25 8.23 1.39
C LEU A 328 15.68 9.36 0.55
N ALA A 329 14.70 10.08 1.10
CA ALA A 329 14.31 11.40 0.59
C ALA A 329 15.26 12.45 1.18
N THR A 330 15.98 13.19 0.33
CA THR A 330 17.05 14.10 0.80
C THR A 330 16.90 15.55 0.35
N SER A 331 17.60 16.47 1.03
CA SER A 331 17.72 17.88 0.62
C SER A 331 18.78 18.16 -0.46
N ASP A 332 19.41 17.14 -1.04
CA ASP A 332 20.46 17.36 -2.03
C ASP A 332 19.83 17.60 -3.41
N ASN A 333 20.09 18.79 -3.97
CA ASN A 333 19.65 19.22 -5.31
C ASN A 333 20.22 18.36 -6.47
N GLN A 334 21.04 17.36 -6.15
CA GLN A 334 21.57 16.38 -7.10
C GLN A 334 21.14 14.94 -6.76
N SER A 335 20.33 14.76 -5.73
CA SER A 335 20.01 13.45 -5.15
C SER A 335 18.77 13.48 -4.25
N GLU A 336 17.65 14.04 -4.70
CA GLU A 336 16.41 14.03 -3.89
C GLU A 336 15.99 12.61 -3.50
N LEU A 337 16.32 11.61 -4.31
CA LEU A 337 16.40 10.20 -3.89
C LEU A 337 17.86 9.78 -3.80
N CYS A 338 18.29 9.31 -2.63
CA CYS A 338 19.56 8.62 -2.41
C CYS A 338 19.29 7.16 -1.98
N ILE A 339 19.98 6.19 -2.58
CA ILE A 339 19.83 4.77 -2.27
C ILE A 339 21.16 4.26 -1.69
N VAL A 340 21.11 3.69 -0.49
CA VAL A 340 22.27 3.18 0.24
C VAL A 340 22.15 1.67 0.37
N ASN A 341 23.24 0.94 0.08
CA ASN A 341 23.29 -0.49 0.34
C ASN A 341 23.54 -0.73 1.84
N VAL A 342 22.63 -1.44 2.48
CA VAL A 342 22.61 -1.73 3.92
C VAL A 342 22.73 -3.23 4.21
N SER A 343 23.12 -4.05 3.22
CA SER A 343 23.30 -5.50 3.40
C SER A 343 24.38 -5.83 4.45
N ASP A 344 25.52 -5.13 4.39
CA ASP A 344 26.61 -5.22 5.36
C ASP A 344 27.12 -3.83 5.73
N LEU A 345 26.74 -3.39 6.93
CA LEU A 345 27.06 -2.08 7.48
C LEU A 345 28.51 -1.98 7.98
N THR A 346 29.24 -3.10 7.98
CA THR A 346 30.66 -3.15 8.38
C THR A 346 31.61 -3.16 7.19
N ASP A 347 31.09 -3.38 5.98
CA ASP A 347 31.86 -3.28 4.74
C ASP A 347 31.79 -1.84 4.21
N PRO A 348 32.85 -1.02 4.34
CA PRO A 348 32.86 0.34 3.81
C PRO A 348 32.79 0.37 2.28
N LEU A 349 32.93 -0.79 1.62
CA LEU A 349 32.72 -0.87 0.20
C LEU A 349 31.25 -0.97 -0.20
N LEU A 350 30.38 -1.41 0.70
CA LEU A 350 28.94 -1.53 0.49
C LEU A 350 28.20 -0.35 1.14
N PHE A 351 28.48 -0.09 2.42
CA PHE A 351 27.86 0.98 3.18
C PHE A 351 28.60 2.30 2.95
N ARG A 352 28.11 3.08 1.99
CA ARG A 352 28.69 4.35 1.56
C ARG A 352 27.62 5.24 0.92
N ASP A 353 27.99 6.49 0.71
CA ASP A 353 27.18 7.49 0.01
C ASP A 353 26.76 6.98 -1.40
N CYS A 354 25.52 7.28 -1.79
CA CYS A 354 24.96 6.98 -3.10
C CYS A 354 25.73 7.59 -4.28
N GLU A 355 26.55 8.63 -4.05
CA GLU A 355 27.47 9.20 -5.05
C GLU A 355 28.75 8.38 -5.25
N ASP A 356 29.22 7.67 -4.23
CA ASP A 356 30.56 7.08 -4.17
C ASP A 356 30.60 5.56 -4.47
N VAL A 357 29.56 5.03 -5.15
CA VAL A 357 29.39 3.58 -5.43
C VAL A 357 30.24 3.09 -6.62
N PRO A 358 31.25 2.22 -6.43
CA PRO A 358 32.13 1.78 -7.51
C PRO A 358 31.39 0.84 -8.45
N GLY A 359 31.35 1.19 -9.73
CA GLY A 359 30.73 0.36 -10.77
C GLY A 359 29.21 0.51 -10.89
N ALA A 360 28.58 1.37 -10.09
CA ALA A 360 27.22 1.85 -10.32
C ALA A 360 27.26 3.25 -10.94
N THR A 361 26.32 3.58 -11.82
CA THR A 361 26.19 4.91 -12.45
C THR A 361 25.35 5.88 -11.62
N ASN A 362 25.50 5.79 -10.29
CA ASN A 362 24.82 6.50 -9.21
C ASN A 362 23.56 5.79 -8.71
N MET A 363 23.55 5.43 -7.43
CA MET A 363 22.41 4.88 -6.71
C MET A 363 21.50 6.02 -6.23
N LYS A 364 21.09 6.90 -7.14
CA LYS A 364 20.35 8.12 -6.82
C LYS A 364 19.46 8.58 -7.97
N PHE A 365 18.55 9.49 -7.69
CA PHE A 365 17.79 10.20 -8.71
C PHE A 365 17.79 11.71 -8.42
N ASN A 366 18.20 12.48 -9.42
CA ASN A 366 18.07 13.93 -9.44
C ASN A 366 16.82 14.29 -10.25
N THR A 367 15.88 14.94 -9.61
CA THR A 367 14.67 15.45 -10.22
C THR A 367 14.97 16.65 -11.11
N SER A 368 13.97 17.18 -11.80
CA SER A 368 14.17 18.32 -12.71
C SER A 368 14.32 19.67 -11.99
N SER A 369 14.30 19.66 -10.66
CA SER A 369 14.07 20.84 -9.85
C SER A 369 14.79 20.75 -8.50
N ASP A 370 15.26 21.90 -7.99
CA ASP A 370 16.06 21.98 -6.75
C ASP A 370 15.19 21.93 -5.47
N GLN A 371 14.09 21.17 -5.47
CA GLN A 371 13.26 20.95 -4.26
C GLN A 371 13.81 19.79 -3.45
N ASN A 372 13.48 19.76 -2.16
CA ASN A 372 13.86 18.65 -1.30
C ASN A 372 12.95 17.44 -1.52
N GLY A 373 13.50 16.23 -1.43
CA GLY A 373 12.69 15.05 -1.14
C GLY A 373 11.97 15.22 0.21
N GLY A 374 10.68 14.93 0.25
CA GLY A 374 9.85 14.94 1.45
C GLY A 374 9.55 13.52 1.90
N GLY A 375 8.48 12.93 1.37
CA GLY A 375 8.08 11.54 1.65
C GLY A 375 8.55 10.53 0.60
N ILE A 376 8.73 9.27 1.03
CA ILE A 376 9.15 8.16 0.17
C ILE A 376 8.42 6.86 0.51
N TYR A 377 8.11 6.06 -0.52
CA TYR A 377 7.60 4.70 -0.34
C TYR A 377 8.14 3.76 -1.41
N VAL A 378 8.40 2.50 -1.06
CA VAL A 378 8.89 1.49 -2.02
C VAL A 378 7.93 0.32 -2.11
N LEU A 379 7.53 -0.03 -3.34
CA LEU A 379 6.67 -1.19 -3.60
C LEU A 379 7.15 -1.92 -4.87
N GLY A 380 7.57 -3.17 -4.72
CA GLY A 380 8.09 -3.96 -5.83
C GLY A 380 9.35 -3.33 -6.44
N ASP A 381 9.29 -3.03 -7.74
CA ASP A 381 10.36 -2.38 -8.51
C ASP A 381 10.19 -0.86 -8.62
N ARG A 382 9.42 -0.25 -7.71
CA ARG A 382 9.06 1.17 -7.76
C ARG A 382 9.41 1.92 -6.50
N VAL A 383 9.92 3.13 -6.68
CA VAL A 383 9.98 4.18 -5.64
C VAL A 383 8.95 5.24 -5.96
N TYR A 384 8.20 5.64 -4.96
CA TYR A 384 7.28 6.75 -4.97
C TYR A 384 7.93 7.87 -4.17
N LEU A 385 8.32 8.95 -4.84
CA LEU A 385 9.03 10.08 -4.21
C LEU A 385 8.15 11.33 -4.28
N GLY A 386 7.94 11.95 -3.14
CA GLY A 386 7.31 13.25 -3.00
C GLY A 386 8.34 14.34 -2.75
N LEU A 387 8.13 15.53 -3.31
CA LEU A 387 8.97 16.70 -3.07
C LEU A 387 8.25 17.71 -2.18
N SER A 388 9.03 18.31 -1.28
CA SER A 388 8.62 19.43 -0.42
C SER A 388 9.06 20.75 -1.03
N ARG A 389 8.25 21.81 -0.86
CA ARG A 389 8.51 23.15 -1.41
C ARG A 389 8.85 24.17 -0.34
N GLY A 390 10.00 24.80 -0.50
CA GLY A 390 10.40 25.97 0.28
C GLY A 390 9.60 27.23 -0.07
N GLN A 391 9.74 28.26 0.77
CA GLN A 391 8.99 29.52 0.69
C GLN A 391 9.08 30.23 -0.66
N PHE A 392 10.25 30.16 -1.31
CA PHE A 392 10.56 30.93 -2.51
C PHE A 392 10.65 30.07 -3.76
N ASP A 393 10.29 28.80 -3.65
CA ASP A 393 10.31 27.88 -4.76
C ASP A 393 9.23 28.29 -5.75
N ALA A 394 9.66 28.61 -6.97
CA ALA A 394 8.73 28.70 -8.08
C ALA A 394 8.13 27.31 -8.26
N ALA A 395 6.83 27.21 -8.55
CA ALA A 395 6.19 25.91 -8.75
C ALA A 395 6.97 25.09 -9.79
N PRO A 396 7.69 24.02 -9.41
CA PRO A 396 8.19 23.04 -10.37
C PRO A 396 7.01 22.49 -11.18
N PRO A 397 7.28 21.92 -12.36
CA PRO A 397 6.21 21.25 -13.07
C PRO A 397 5.63 20.13 -12.21
N HIS A 398 6.43 19.32 -11.52
CA HIS A 398 6.00 18.10 -10.84
C HIS A 398 6.65 17.93 -9.45
N ASP A 399 5.88 17.38 -8.50
CA ASP A 399 6.27 17.15 -7.09
C ASP A 399 6.14 15.69 -6.67
N PHE A 400 5.49 14.86 -7.49
CA PHE A 400 5.31 13.44 -7.23
C PHE A 400 5.92 12.64 -8.38
N TYR A 401 6.79 11.70 -8.06
CA TYR A 401 7.56 10.92 -9.02
C TYR A 401 7.37 9.43 -8.75
N VAL A 402 7.13 8.67 -9.81
CA VAL A 402 7.20 7.20 -9.78
C VAL A 402 8.42 6.76 -10.57
N LEU A 403 9.36 6.16 -9.85
CA LEU A 403 10.67 5.80 -10.35
C LEU A 403 10.81 4.27 -10.44
N ASN A 404 11.46 3.80 -11.48
CA ASN A 404 11.86 2.42 -11.68
C ASN A 404 13.18 2.14 -10.96
N ILE A 405 13.18 1.12 -10.10
CA ILE A 405 14.34 0.63 -9.37
C ILE A 405 14.55 -0.88 -9.58
N ALA A 406 14.09 -1.44 -10.71
CA ALA A 406 14.39 -2.83 -11.08
C ALA A 406 15.91 -3.13 -11.09
N ASP A 407 16.71 -2.08 -11.31
CA ASP A 407 18.15 -2.05 -11.04
C ASP A 407 18.47 -0.79 -10.22
N GLN A 408 18.85 -0.96 -8.95
CA GLN A 408 19.14 0.13 -8.02
C GLN A 408 20.33 0.99 -8.49
N ALA A 409 21.22 0.47 -9.34
CA ALA A 409 22.32 1.22 -9.93
C ALA A 409 21.91 2.07 -11.14
N ASN A 410 20.67 1.93 -11.61
CA ASN A 410 20.13 2.55 -12.81
C ASN A 410 18.67 2.99 -12.60
N VAL A 411 18.47 3.96 -11.71
CA VAL A 411 17.14 4.53 -11.44
C VAL A 411 16.65 5.31 -12.67
N THR A 412 15.43 5.04 -13.12
CA THR A 412 14.80 5.77 -14.24
C THR A 412 13.40 6.26 -13.91
N LEU A 413 12.96 7.36 -14.50
CA LEU A 413 11.60 7.86 -14.33
C LEU A 413 10.58 7.00 -15.11
N PHE A 414 9.49 6.57 -14.46
CA PHE A 414 8.30 6.07 -15.16
C PHE A 414 7.36 7.23 -15.53
N ASP A 415 6.89 7.98 -14.52
CA ASP A 415 6.04 9.15 -14.69
C ASP A 415 6.16 10.11 -13.50
N SER A 416 5.66 11.35 -13.65
CA SER A 416 5.66 12.36 -12.59
C SER A 416 4.47 13.31 -12.73
N ALA A 417 3.98 13.84 -11.61
CA ALA A 417 2.80 14.68 -11.56
C ALA A 417 2.96 15.90 -10.64
N ASN A 418 2.19 16.94 -10.95
CA ASN A 418 2.08 18.14 -10.11
C ASN A 418 1.05 17.88 -8.99
N LEU A 419 1.46 18.05 -7.74
CA LEU A 419 0.54 17.88 -6.60
C LEU A 419 -0.37 19.11 -6.40
N GLY A 420 -0.14 20.19 -7.15
CA GLY A 420 -0.88 21.44 -7.05
C GLY A 420 -0.53 22.22 -5.78
N ILE A 421 0.59 21.90 -5.14
CA ILE A 421 1.04 22.52 -3.89
C ILE A 421 1.63 23.92 -4.13
N SER A 422 1.69 24.73 -3.09
CA SER A 422 2.31 26.07 -3.10
C SER A 422 3.68 26.04 -2.42
N GLY A 423 4.40 27.17 -2.37
CA GLY A 423 5.57 27.29 -1.49
C GLY A 423 5.17 27.16 -0.02
N ASN A 424 6.11 26.70 0.83
CA ASN A 424 5.84 26.26 2.21
C ASN A 424 4.81 25.14 2.27
N THR A 425 5.06 24.06 1.54
CA THR A 425 4.25 22.85 1.65
C THR A 425 5.20 21.68 1.66
N ASP A 426 5.23 20.98 2.77
CA ASP A 426 6.01 19.76 2.94
C ASP A 426 5.17 18.55 2.51
N ASN A 427 5.85 17.58 1.90
CA ASN A 427 5.31 16.24 1.71
C ASN A 427 5.69 15.43 2.94
N GLU A 428 4.70 15.11 3.76
CA GLU A 428 4.88 14.55 5.10
C GLU A 428 4.84 13.01 5.11
N GLY A 429 4.87 12.40 3.92
CA GLY A 429 4.88 10.96 3.77
C GLY A 429 4.00 10.47 2.63
N ILE A 430 4.34 9.27 2.17
CA ILE A 430 3.62 8.56 1.12
C ILE A 430 3.35 7.15 1.61
N VAL A 431 2.12 6.68 1.44
CA VAL A 431 1.78 5.27 1.64
C VAL A 431 1.20 4.71 0.36
N VAL A 432 1.72 3.58 -0.12
CA VAL A 432 1.18 2.90 -1.30
C VAL A 432 0.61 1.54 -0.93
N ARG A 433 -0.63 1.28 -1.35
CA ARG A 433 -1.28 -0.02 -1.26
C ARG A 433 -1.81 -0.42 -2.64
N GLY A 434 -1.18 -1.41 -3.24
CA GLY A 434 -1.51 -1.92 -4.57
C GLY A 434 -1.36 -0.83 -5.63
N ASN A 435 -2.49 -0.37 -6.15
CA ASN A 435 -2.57 0.64 -7.19
C ASN A 435 -2.95 2.03 -6.67
N ILE A 436 -2.98 2.24 -5.36
CA ILE A 436 -3.39 3.49 -4.73
C ILE A 436 -2.24 4.05 -3.91
N ALA A 437 -1.89 5.31 -4.16
CA ALA A 437 -0.93 6.07 -3.38
C ALA A 437 -1.66 7.18 -2.60
N PHE A 438 -1.40 7.23 -1.29
CA PHE A 438 -1.85 8.26 -0.37
C PHE A 438 -0.69 9.19 -0.08
N ILE A 439 -0.90 10.49 -0.25
CA ILE A 439 0.15 11.50 -0.10
C ILE A 439 -0.34 12.54 0.90
N ALA A 440 0.33 12.61 2.05
CA ALA A 440 0.07 13.62 3.06
C ALA A 440 0.87 14.89 2.78
N LEU A 441 0.23 16.04 2.99
CA LEU A 441 0.79 17.34 2.68
C LEU A 441 0.55 18.29 3.84
N ASP A 442 1.57 19.06 4.23
CA ASP A 442 1.41 20.21 5.12
C ASP A 442 0.68 21.35 4.38
N ASN A 443 -0.62 21.15 4.16
CA ASN A 443 -1.46 22.09 3.45
C ASN A 443 -2.92 22.03 3.93
N PRO A 444 -3.43 23.10 4.56
CA PRO A 444 -4.79 23.14 5.11
C PRO A 444 -5.88 23.28 4.03
N THR A 445 -5.52 23.16 2.76
CA THR A 445 -6.45 23.14 1.63
C THR A 445 -6.29 21.89 0.76
N ASN A 446 -5.38 20.99 1.13
CA ASN A 446 -5.04 19.80 0.36
C ASN A 446 -4.22 18.82 1.22
N GLY A 447 -4.70 18.48 2.42
CA GLY A 447 -3.91 17.75 3.42
C GLY A 447 -3.66 16.28 3.10
N LEU A 448 -4.49 15.68 2.25
CA LEU A 448 -4.31 14.32 1.73
C LEU A 448 -4.74 14.26 0.27
N GLN A 449 -3.91 13.66 -0.59
CA GLN A 449 -4.28 13.28 -1.95
C GLN A 449 -4.27 11.78 -2.15
N VAL A 450 -5.17 11.30 -3.01
CA VAL A 450 -5.27 9.90 -3.43
C VAL A 450 -4.94 9.82 -4.92
N TRP A 451 -4.01 8.95 -5.28
CA TRP A 451 -3.52 8.79 -6.65
C TRP A 451 -3.65 7.34 -7.12
N ASN A 452 -4.12 7.15 -8.35
CA ASN A 452 -4.08 5.88 -9.03
C ASN A 452 -2.71 5.71 -9.71
N VAL A 453 -2.00 4.68 -9.28
CA VAL A 453 -0.66 4.32 -9.73
C VAL A 453 -0.60 2.92 -10.35
N LEU A 454 -1.76 2.42 -10.83
CA LEU A 454 -1.85 1.12 -11.49
C LEU A 454 -0.93 1.05 -12.72
N ASP A 455 -1.03 2.04 -13.59
CA ASP A 455 -0.12 2.24 -14.72
C ASP A 455 0.99 3.19 -14.28
N PRO A 456 2.24 2.70 -14.09
CA PRO A 456 3.33 3.55 -13.64
C PRO A 456 3.72 4.62 -14.67
N PHE A 457 3.31 4.49 -15.94
CA PHE A 457 3.61 5.44 -17.01
C PHE A 457 2.52 6.50 -17.24
N ASP A 458 1.41 6.44 -16.48
CA ASP A 458 0.27 7.35 -16.61
C ASP A 458 -0.44 7.46 -15.25
N ILE A 459 0.25 8.03 -14.26
CA ILE A 459 -0.28 8.20 -12.91
C ILE A 459 -1.33 9.30 -12.88
N LYS A 460 -2.39 9.10 -12.09
CA LYS A 460 -3.55 10.00 -12.09
C LYS A 460 -4.00 10.35 -10.71
N LEU A 461 -4.31 11.62 -10.49
CA LEU A 461 -5.07 12.04 -9.32
C LEU A 461 -6.42 11.31 -9.36
N GLN A 462 -6.73 10.56 -8.31
CA GLN A 462 -7.96 9.81 -8.23
C GLN A 462 -9.13 10.79 -8.22
N SER A 463 -10.15 10.53 -9.04
CA SER A 463 -11.34 11.38 -9.06
C SER A 463 -12.16 11.11 -7.80
N THR A 464 -12.12 12.04 -6.85
CA THR A 464 -12.87 11.90 -5.59
C THR A 464 -14.17 12.69 -5.57
N CYS A 465 -15.17 12.20 -4.83
CA CYS A 465 -16.45 12.90 -4.60
C CYS A 465 -16.26 14.25 -3.89
N SER A 466 -15.29 14.29 -2.98
CA SER A 466 -14.97 15.46 -2.20
C SER A 466 -13.45 15.61 -2.07
N ALA A 467 -12.98 16.86 -2.07
CA ALA A 467 -11.59 17.15 -1.78
C ALA A 467 -11.33 16.92 -0.28
N LEU A 468 -10.24 16.23 0.04
CA LEU A 468 -9.80 15.94 1.41
C LEU A 468 -9.05 17.15 1.98
N ASN A 469 -9.79 18.22 2.22
CA ASN A 469 -9.25 19.47 2.74
C ASN A 469 -9.46 19.48 4.26
N PHE A 470 -8.35 19.53 5.01
CA PHE A 470 -8.37 19.63 6.46
C PHE A 470 -8.03 21.05 6.87
N ALA A 471 -8.66 21.58 7.93
CA ALA A 471 -8.33 22.94 8.38
C ALA A 471 -6.93 23.01 9.02
N GLU A 472 -6.41 21.85 9.39
CA GLU A 472 -5.13 21.63 10.04
C GLU A 472 -4.03 21.30 9.03
N ASN A 473 -2.81 21.50 9.48
CA ASN A 473 -1.59 21.13 8.78
C ASN A 473 -1.28 19.67 9.11
N THR A 474 -1.31 18.78 8.13
CA THR A 474 -0.92 17.38 8.32
C THR A 474 0.58 17.30 8.54
N THR A 475 1.02 16.41 9.42
CA THR A 475 2.44 16.28 9.83
C THR A 475 2.99 14.86 9.70
N GLY A 476 2.16 13.89 9.32
CA GLY A 476 2.58 12.50 9.16
C GLY A 476 1.42 11.65 8.67
N ILE A 477 1.74 10.49 8.12
CA ILE A 477 0.78 9.54 7.56
C ILE A 477 1.24 8.12 7.79
N ASP A 478 0.30 7.29 8.19
CA ASP A 478 0.49 5.84 8.15
C ASP A 478 -0.83 5.13 7.81
N MET A 479 -0.76 3.83 7.57
CA MET A 479 -1.91 3.03 7.21
C MET A 479 -1.83 1.65 7.85
N ASP A 480 -2.85 1.33 8.65
CA ASP A 480 -3.12 -0.02 9.12
C ASP A 480 -4.45 -0.51 8.55
N SER A 481 -4.48 -1.79 8.16
CA SER A 481 -5.62 -2.47 7.59
C SER A 481 -6.19 -1.74 6.36
N ASN A 482 -7.29 -1.01 6.55
CA ASN A 482 -8.04 -0.32 5.50
C ASN A 482 -8.23 1.17 5.81
N PHE A 483 -7.47 1.71 6.77
CA PHE A 483 -7.65 3.06 7.29
C PHE A 483 -6.35 3.83 7.17
N VAL A 484 -6.44 5.06 6.67
CA VAL A 484 -5.30 5.97 6.66
C VAL A 484 -5.36 6.82 7.92
N PHE A 485 -4.27 6.86 8.67
CA PHE A 485 -4.10 7.65 9.87
C PHE A 485 -3.22 8.85 9.55
N LEU A 486 -3.66 10.03 9.94
CA LEU A 486 -2.93 11.29 9.76
C LEU A 486 -2.69 11.94 11.12
N SER A 487 -1.47 12.38 11.38
CA SER A 487 -1.18 13.35 12.43
C SER A 487 -1.41 14.77 11.90
N ASN A 488 -1.84 15.67 12.78
CA ASN A 488 -2.02 17.07 12.40
C ASN A 488 -1.52 18.03 13.50
N GLY A 489 -1.10 19.21 13.09
CA GLY A 489 -0.80 20.33 13.97
C GLY A 489 -2.06 20.96 14.58
N SER A 490 -1.98 21.29 15.87
CA SER A 490 -2.90 22.12 16.66
C SER A 490 -4.31 21.61 16.94
N ASN A 491 -4.96 20.87 16.03
CA ASN A 491 -6.26 20.22 16.26
C ASN A 491 -6.34 18.91 15.48
N ALA A 492 -7.32 18.07 15.82
CA ALA A 492 -7.51 16.77 15.18
C ALA A 492 -6.18 16.01 15.04
N GLU A 493 -5.37 16.05 16.11
CA GLU A 493 -3.99 15.58 16.12
C GLU A 493 -3.88 14.11 15.70
N ILE A 494 -4.97 13.34 15.79
CA ILE A 494 -5.16 12.14 14.98
C ILE A 494 -6.44 12.27 14.17
N ARG A 495 -6.35 11.98 12.88
CA ARG A 495 -7.48 11.86 11.95
C ARG A 495 -7.43 10.50 11.25
N VAL A 496 -8.53 9.75 11.33
CA VAL A 496 -8.70 8.49 10.61
C VAL A 496 -9.53 8.73 9.35
N ILE A 497 -9.05 8.26 8.21
CA ILE A 497 -9.70 8.34 6.90
C ILE A 497 -10.07 6.92 6.44
N TYR A 498 -11.22 6.81 5.78
CA TYR A 498 -11.70 5.57 5.17
C TYR A 498 -12.37 5.87 3.83
N ASP A 499 -12.51 4.85 2.98
CA ASP A 499 -13.31 4.94 1.76
C ASP A 499 -14.79 4.65 2.05
N GLN A 500 -15.68 5.55 1.63
CA GLN A 500 -17.10 5.38 1.79
C GLN A 500 -17.66 4.40 0.75
N SER A 501 -18.70 3.65 1.10
CA SER A 501 -19.33 2.70 0.18
C SER A 501 -20.09 3.35 -1.00
N THR A 502 -20.20 4.67 -1.02
CA THR A 502 -20.95 5.44 -2.01
C THR A 502 -20.06 5.71 -3.22
N THR A 503 -20.33 5.04 -4.33
CA THR A 503 -19.64 5.34 -5.60
C THR A 503 -19.97 6.76 -6.06
N CYS A 504 -18.95 7.53 -6.43
CA CYS A 504 -19.16 8.87 -6.95
C CYS A 504 -19.96 8.84 -8.26
N PRO A 505 -20.95 9.75 -8.44
CA PRO A 505 -21.55 9.91 -9.76
C PRO A 505 -20.48 10.42 -10.73
N LEU A 506 -20.11 9.57 -11.69
CA LEU A 506 -19.20 9.85 -12.80
C LEU A 506 -19.53 11.13 -13.57
#